data_AF-A0A8D0FIL7-F1
#
_entry.id   AF-A0A8D0FIL7-F1
#
_cell.length_a   1.000
_cell.length_b   1.000
_cell.length_c   1.000
_cell.angle_alpha   90.00
_cell.angle_beta   90.00
_cell.angle_gamma   90.00
#
_symmetry.space_group_name_H-M   'P 1'
#
loop_
_entity.id
_entity.type
_entity.pdbx_description
1 polymer ?
#
loop_
_entity_poly.entity_id
_entity_poly.type
_entity_poly.pdbx_seq_one_letter_code
_entity_poly.pdbx_strand_id
1 'polypeptide(L)'
;MKAGCSIVDKPEGGGGYHFPEWAYKTESSPGSRQIQLWHFILELLQKEEFRHVIAWQQGEYGEFVIKDPDEVARLWGRRKCKPQMNYDKLSRALRYYYNKRILHKTKGKRFTYKFNFNKLVMPNYPFINIRPNGE
;
A
#
# COMPACT_ATOMS: atom_id res chain seq x y z
N MET A 1 16.12 -32.45 -5.29
CA MET A 1 17.10 -31.37 -5.49
C MET A 1 16.51 -30.08 -4.91
N LYS A 2 17.05 -29.59 -3.79
CA LYS A 2 16.64 -28.28 -3.22
C LYS A 2 17.36 -27.18 -4.00
N ALA A 3 16.62 -26.28 -4.65
CA ALA A 3 17.19 -25.08 -5.22
C ALA A 3 17.38 -24.05 -4.09
N GLY A 4 18.63 -23.62 -3.91
CA GLY A 4 19.08 -22.71 -2.86
C GLY A 4 18.55 -21.29 -3.04
N CYS A 5 18.30 -20.65 -1.90
CA CYS A 5 18.02 -19.22 -1.79
C CYS A 5 19.34 -18.45 -1.92
N SER A 6 19.45 -17.57 -2.92
CA SER A 6 20.55 -16.61 -3.00
C SER A 6 20.28 -15.47 -2.01
N ILE A 7 21.06 -15.46 -0.93
CA ILE A 7 21.21 -14.32 -0.02
C ILE A 7 21.88 -13.20 -0.83
N VAL A 8 21.21 -12.06 -0.95
CA VAL A 8 21.82 -10.84 -1.52
C VAL A 8 22.39 -10.02 -0.37
N ASP A 9 23.68 -9.71 -0.45
CA ASP A 9 24.44 -9.00 0.57
C ASP A 9 23.94 -7.56 0.83
N LYS A 10 24.09 -7.19 2.10
CA LYS A 10 23.66 -5.96 2.76
C LYS A 10 24.56 -4.76 2.41
N PRO A 11 24.02 -3.63 1.92
CA PRO A 11 24.75 -2.36 1.99
C PRO A 11 24.58 -1.74 3.39
N GLU A 12 25.69 -1.47 4.05
CA GLU A 12 25.74 -0.75 5.33
C GLU A 12 25.82 0.77 5.08
N GLY A 13 24.96 1.54 5.76
CA GLY A 13 25.17 2.97 5.98
C GLY A 13 24.01 3.88 5.58
N GLY A 14 23.58 4.73 6.53
CA GLY A 14 22.79 5.93 6.24
C GLY A 14 21.52 6.06 7.09
N GLY A 15 21.55 6.95 8.09
CA GLY A 15 20.42 7.23 8.97
C GLY A 15 19.17 7.70 8.23
N GLY A 16 18.08 6.95 8.42
CA GLY A 16 16.76 7.27 7.90
C GLY A 16 15.86 6.04 8.04
N TYR A 17 15.13 5.95 9.14
CA TYR A 17 14.19 4.87 9.53
C TYR A 17 13.96 3.77 8.46
N HIS A 18 14.78 2.73 8.53
CA HIS A 18 14.70 1.53 7.69
C HIS A 18 13.40 0.78 7.99
N PHE A 19 12.54 0.53 7.00
CA PHE A 19 11.43 -0.40 7.23
C PHE A 19 11.98 -1.77 7.61
N PRO A 20 11.32 -2.51 8.52
CA PRO A 20 11.74 -3.85 8.82
C PRO A 20 11.65 -4.72 7.56
N GLU A 21 12.59 -5.65 7.39
CA GLU A 21 12.83 -6.44 6.17
C GLU A 21 11.57 -7.06 5.52
N TRP A 22 10.57 -7.42 6.33
CA TRP A 22 9.28 -7.91 5.83
C TRP A 22 8.54 -6.93 4.91
N ALA A 23 8.78 -5.62 5.06
CA ALA A 23 8.18 -4.58 4.26
C ALA A 23 8.86 -4.44 2.88
N TYR A 24 10.13 -4.81 2.76
CA TYR A 24 10.94 -4.71 1.54
C TYR A 24 11.07 -6.01 0.76
N LYS A 25 10.39 -7.10 1.16
CA LYS A 25 10.44 -8.37 0.40
C LYS A 25 10.18 -8.11 -1.09
N THR A 26 11.25 -8.16 -1.86
CA THR A 26 11.37 -7.73 -3.26
C THR A 26 10.67 -8.68 -4.24
N GLU A 27 10.09 -9.77 -3.74
CA GLU A 27 9.15 -10.62 -4.49
C GLU A 27 7.77 -9.94 -4.74
N SER A 28 7.68 -8.65 -4.44
CA SER A 28 6.50 -7.79 -4.63
C SER A 28 6.42 -7.18 -6.04
N SER A 29 6.86 -7.89 -7.08
CA SER A 29 6.61 -7.46 -8.46
C SER A 29 5.11 -7.14 -8.63
N PRO A 30 4.74 -6.05 -9.34
CA PRO A 30 3.34 -5.74 -9.63
C PRO A 30 2.60 -6.99 -10.15
N GLY A 31 1.47 -7.33 -9.52
CA GLY A 31 0.72 -8.57 -9.82
C GLY A 31 1.12 -9.82 -9.02
N SER A 32 2.21 -9.82 -8.25
CA SER A 32 2.64 -10.94 -7.40
C SER A 32 1.60 -11.26 -6.30
N ARG A 33 1.43 -12.55 -6.00
CA ARG A 33 0.63 -13.00 -4.84
C ARG A 33 1.30 -12.68 -3.50
N GLN A 34 2.58 -12.33 -3.50
CA GLN A 34 3.32 -11.94 -2.29
C GLN A 34 3.17 -10.46 -1.94
N ILE A 35 2.56 -9.65 -2.82
CA ILE A 35 2.30 -8.23 -2.59
C ILE A 35 1.64 -7.99 -1.23
N GLN A 36 2.02 -6.89 -0.59
CA GLN A 36 1.43 -6.41 0.66
C GLN A 36 0.24 -5.49 0.37
N LEU A 37 -0.70 -5.39 1.33
CA LEU A 37 -1.92 -4.61 1.14
C LEU A 37 -1.63 -3.14 0.81
N TRP A 38 -0.66 -2.52 1.47
CA TRP A 38 -0.35 -1.10 1.23
C TRP A 38 0.17 -0.83 -0.20
N HIS A 39 1.00 -1.73 -0.73
CA HIS A 39 1.44 -1.68 -2.14
C HIS A 39 0.26 -1.88 -3.10
N PHE A 40 -0.62 -2.83 -2.80
CA PHE A 40 -1.82 -3.07 -3.60
C PHE A 40 -2.77 -1.86 -3.61
N ILE A 41 -2.95 -1.18 -2.47
CA ILE A 41 -3.74 0.04 -2.37
C ILE A 41 -3.14 1.16 -3.25
N LEU A 42 -1.81 1.34 -3.22
CA LEU A 42 -1.13 2.28 -4.12
C LEU A 42 -1.30 1.92 -5.59
N GLU A 43 -1.29 0.63 -5.94
CA GLU A 43 -1.54 0.17 -7.32
C GLU A 43 -2.96 0.52 -7.79
N LEU A 44 -3.98 0.30 -6.94
CA LEU A 44 -5.36 0.68 -7.28
C LEU A 44 -5.50 2.18 -7.45
N LEU A 45 -4.88 2.97 -6.57
CA LEU A 45 -4.93 4.44 -6.59
C LEU A 45 -4.28 5.08 -7.83
N GLN A 46 -3.42 4.34 -8.55
CA GLN A 46 -2.78 4.81 -9.79
C GLN A 46 -3.63 4.58 -11.04
N LYS A 47 -4.61 3.68 -10.98
CA LYS A 47 -5.37 3.26 -12.17
C LYS A 47 -6.70 4.02 -12.23
N GLU A 48 -6.94 4.72 -13.34
CA GLU A 48 -8.15 5.51 -13.52
C GLU A 48 -9.43 4.67 -13.45
N GLU A 49 -9.39 3.43 -13.94
CA GLU A 49 -10.50 2.48 -13.90
C GLU A 49 -11.04 2.24 -12.49
N PHE A 50 -10.22 2.40 -11.44
CA PHE A 50 -10.63 2.18 -10.05
C PHE A 50 -11.01 3.46 -9.30
N ARG A 51 -11.05 4.64 -9.93
CA ARG A 51 -11.40 5.92 -9.26
C ARG A 51 -12.76 5.92 -8.57
N HIS A 52 -13.70 5.10 -9.03
CA HIS A 52 -15.02 4.95 -8.43
C HIS A 52 -15.00 4.02 -7.19
N VAL A 53 -13.98 3.18 -7.05
CA VAL A 53 -13.78 2.24 -5.94
C VAL A 53 -12.88 2.84 -4.85
N ILE A 54 -11.78 3.48 -5.25
CA ILE A 54 -10.78 4.07 -4.35
C ILE A 54 -10.11 5.26 -5.03
N ALA A 55 -9.90 6.36 -4.30
CA ALA A 55 -9.32 7.57 -4.88
C ALA A 55 -8.55 8.40 -3.86
N TRP A 56 -7.57 9.16 -4.35
CA TRP A 56 -6.95 10.25 -3.60
C TRP A 56 -7.99 11.32 -3.25
N GLN A 57 -7.86 11.94 -2.08
CA GLN A 57 -8.60 13.12 -1.68
C GLN A 57 -7.94 14.36 -2.27
N GLN A 58 -8.74 15.27 -2.81
CA GLN A 58 -8.24 16.51 -3.38
C GLN A 58 -7.77 17.45 -2.24
N GLY A 59 -6.63 18.11 -2.46
CA GLY A 59 -6.06 19.07 -1.50
C GLY A 59 -5.30 18.46 -0.32
N GLU A 60 -5.29 17.13 -0.14
CA GLU A 60 -4.65 16.46 1.00
C GLU A 60 -3.62 15.42 0.54
N TYR A 61 -2.35 15.78 0.56
CA TYR A 61 -1.26 14.91 0.07
C TYR A 61 -1.23 13.55 0.79
N GLY A 62 -1.37 12.48 0.01
CA GLY A 62 -1.36 11.10 0.51
C GLY A 62 -2.61 10.65 1.27
N GLU A 63 -3.65 11.48 1.36
CA GLU A 63 -4.95 11.07 1.88
C GLU A 63 -5.79 10.43 0.77
N PHE A 64 -6.40 9.29 1.05
CA PHE A 64 -7.28 8.58 0.13
C PHE A 64 -8.54 8.09 0.83
N VAL A 65 -9.58 7.86 0.03
CA VAL A 65 -10.84 7.29 0.47
C VAL A 65 -11.11 5.99 -0.27
N ILE A 66 -11.57 4.97 0.46
CA ILE A 66 -12.19 3.78 -0.11
C ILE A 66 -13.68 4.06 -0.26
N LYS A 67 -14.14 4.24 -1.50
CA LYS A 67 -15.53 4.56 -1.84
C LYS A 67 -16.40 3.30 -1.83
N ASP A 68 -15.85 2.19 -2.33
CA ASP A 68 -16.47 0.87 -2.30
C ASP A 68 -15.58 -0.12 -1.51
N PRO A 69 -15.84 -0.29 -0.20
CA PRO A 69 -15.07 -1.16 0.67
C PRO A 69 -15.11 -2.64 0.27
N ASP A 70 -16.25 -3.10 -0.24
CA ASP A 70 -16.48 -4.49 -0.60
C ASP A 70 -15.73 -4.82 -1.88
N GLU A 71 -15.74 -3.93 -2.87
CA GLU A 71 -14.98 -4.11 -4.11
C GLU A 71 -13.46 -4.09 -3.86
N VAL A 72 -12.95 -3.19 -3.01
CA VAL A 72 -11.53 -3.23 -2.61
C VAL A 72 -11.18 -4.57 -1.95
N ALA A 73 -12.03 -5.06 -1.06
CA ALA A 73 -11.82 -6.35 -0.41
C ALA A 73 -11.87 -7.52 -1.39
N ARG A 74 -12.80 -7.49 -2.35
CA ARG A 74 -12.94 -8.50 -3.41
C ARG A 74 -11.71 -8.53 -4.32
N LEU A 75 -11.23 -7.37 -4.77
CA LEU A 75 -10.02 -7.24 -5.59
C LEU A 75 -8.78 -7.72 -4.82
N TRP A 76 -8.68 -7.40 -3.52
CA TRP A 76 -7.62 -7.91 -2.66
C TRP A 76 -7.69 -9.43 -2.49
N GLY A 77 -8.88 -9.97 -2.26
CA GLY A 77 -9.15 -11.40 -2.21
C GLY A 77 -8.72 -12.12 -3.48
N ARG A 78 -9.07 -11.56 -4.64
CA ARG A 78 -8.63 -12.04 -5.96
C ARG A 78 -7.10 -12.05 -6.06
N ARG A 79 -6.43 -10.96 -5.69
CA ARG A 79 -4.96 -10.83 -5.75
C ARG A 79 -4.24 -11.86 -4.88
N LYS A 80 -4.79 -12.20 -3.71
CA LYS A 80 -4.20 -13.14 -2.75
C LYS A 80 -4.75 -14.57 -2.84
N CYS A 81 -5.63 -14.84 -3.81
CA CYS A 81 -6.38 -16.10 -3.90
C CYS A 81 -7.10 -16.47 -2.59
N LYS A 82 -7.72 -15.48 -1.94
CA LYS A 82 -8.49 -15.63 -0.70
C LYS A 82 -9.96 -15.29 -0.97
N PRO A 83 -10.80 -16.25 -1.39
CA PRO A 83 -12.19 -15.98 -1.80
C PRO A 83 -13.07 -15.47 -0.66
N GLN A 84 -12.70 -15.79 0.59
CA GLN A 84 -13.39 -15.34 1.81
C GLN A 84 -12.87 -14.00 2.35
N MET A 85 -12.18 -13.21 1.52
CA MET A 85 -11.74 -11.86 1.89
C MET A 85 -12.95 -10.92 1.93
N ASN A 86 -12.99 -10.05 2.94
CA ASN A 86 -14.00 -9.03 3.12
C ASN A 86 -13.39 -7.79 3.77
N TYR A 87 -14.16 -6.71 3.87
CA TYR A 87 -13.65 -5.47 4.40
C TYR A 87 -13.25 -5.55 5.88
N ASP A 88 -13.94 -6.33 6.70
CA ASP A 88 -13.58 -6.49 8.12
C ASP A 88 -12.17 -7.07 8.31
N LYS A 89 -11.83 -8.09 7.52
CA LYS A 89 -10.48 -8.69 7.51
C LYS A 89 -9.45 -7.72 6.93
N LEU A 90 -9.78 -7.04 5.84
CA LEU A 90 -8.90 -6.06 5.21
C LEU A 90 -8.62 -4.88 6.15
N SER A 91 -9.65 -4.34 6.80
CA SER A 91 -9.55 -3.23 7.75
C SER A 91 -8.74 -3.60 8.99
N ARG A 92 -8.68 -4.90 9.37
CA ARG A 92 -7.76 -5.38 10.41
C ARG A 92 -6.30 -5.19 10.01
N ALA A 93 -5.95 -5.45 8.75
CA ALA A 93 -4.62 -5.19 8.19
C ALA A 93 -4.31 -3.69 8.12
N LEU A 94 -5.27 -2.86 7.68
CA LEU A 94 -5.11 -1.40 7.68
C LEU A 94 -4.82 -0.85 9.09
N ARG A 95 -5.49 -1.37 10.12
CA ARG A 95 -5.21 -0.99 11.52
C ARG A 95 -3.81 -1.36 11.99
N TYR A 96 -3.27 -2.50 11.54
CA TYR A 96 -1.88 -2.87 11.87
C TYR A 96 -0.86 -1.87 11.31
N TYR A 97 -1.19 -1.18 10.21
CA TYR A 97 -0.30 -0.20 9.61
C TYR A 97 -0.15 1.10 10.40
N TYR A 98 -1.04 1.39 11.37
CA TYR A 98 -0.97 2.60 12.19
C TYR A 98 0.29 2.62 13.05
N ASN A 99 0.51 1.53 13.81
CA ASN A 99 1.67 1.39 14.67
C ASN A 99 2.96 1.22 13.86
N LYS A 100 2.86 0.66 12.66
CA LYS A 100 3.98 0.55 11.71
C LYS A 100 4.28 1.87 10.97
N ARG A 101 3.52 2.93 11.23
CA ARG A 101 3.69 4.27 10.62
C ARG A 101 3.66 4.25 9.10
N ILE A 102 2.95 3.29 8.47
CA ILE A 102 2.79 3.20 7.01
C ILE A 102 1.63 4.10 6.56
N LEU A 103 0.49 3.98 7.24
CA LEU A 103 -0.67 4.85 7.05
C LEU A 103 -1.37 5.08 8.39
N HIS A 104 -2.24 6.07 8.44
CA HIS A 104 -3.09 6.35 9.59
C HIS A 104 -4.55 6.51 9.18
N LYS A 105 -5.46 6.30 10.14
CA LYS A 105 -6.88 6.60 9.96
C LYS A 105 -7.09 8.10 10.02
N THR A 106 -7.75 8.68 9.01
CA THR A 106 -8.25 10.06 9.11
C THR A 106 -9.43 10.06 10.08
N LYS A 107 -9.32 10.84 11.18
CA LYS A 107 -10.37 10.94 12.20
C LYS A 107 -11.61 11.62 11.61
N GLY A 108 -12.80 11.21 12.03
CA GLY A 108 -14.07 11.80 11.59
C GLY A 108 -14.53 11.47 10.17
N LYS A 109 -13.64 11.00 9.28
CA LYS A 109 -14.00 10.66 7.89
C LYS A 109 -14.20 9.15 7.71
N ARG A 110 -15.27 8.70 7.04
CA ARG A 110 -15.54 7.27 6.81
C ARG A 110 -14.59 6.71 5.75
N PHE A 111 -14.01 5.54 6.03
CA PHE A 111 -13.13 4.81 5.09
C PHE A 111 -11.96 5.62 4.50
N THR A 112 -11.59 6.72 5.15
CA THR A 112 -10.48 7.58 4.74
C THR A 112 -9.23 7.29 5.55
N TYR A 113 -8.10 7.23 4.88
CA TYR A 113 -6.78 6.94 5.43
C TYR A 113 -5.74 7.82 4.75
N LYS A 114 -4.60 8.03 5.40
CA LYS A 114 -3.52 8.84 4.85
C LYS A 114 -2.18 8.12 4.98
N PHE A 115 -1.47 7.99 3.88
CA PHE A 115 -0.12 7.43 3.84
C PHE A 115 0.84 8.37 4.56
N ASN A 116 1.81 7.78 5.25
CA ASN A 116 2.87 8.52 5.90
C ASN A 116 4.11 8.56 4.99
N PHE A 117 4.02 9.30 3.87
CA PHE A 117 5.07 9.30 2.85
C PHE A 117 6.43 9.80 3.36
N ASN A 118 6.45 10.72 4.33
CA ASN A 118 7.69 11.20 4.95
C ASN A 118 8.47 10.11 5.70
N LYS A 119 7.80 9.03 6.10
CA LYS A 119 8.44 7.84 6.69
C LYS A 119 8.55 6.69 5.69
N LEU A 120 7.75 6.70 4.62
CA LEU A 120 7.94 5.85 3.44
C LEU A 120 9.05 6.43 2.55
N VAL A 121 10.28 6.50 3.07
CA VAL A 121 11.44 6.76 2.21
C VAL A 121 11.58 5.52 1.30
N MET A 122 11.04 5.64 0.09
CA MET A 122 11.12 4.64 -0.96
C MET A 122 12.28 5.04 -1.88
N PRO A 123 13.49 4.48 -1.72
CA PRO A 123 14.59 4.79 -2.63
C PRO A 123 14.34 4.34 -4.09
N ASN A 124 13.31 3.49 -4.34
CA ASN A 124 13.04 2.90 -5.65
C ASN A 124 11.56 2.93 -6.09
N TYR A 125 10.68 3.74 -5.47
CA TYR A 125 9.38 4.01 -6.12
C TYR A 125 9.57 5.27 -6.97
N PRO A 126 9.59 5.16 -8.32
CA PRO A 126 9.76 6.32 -9.17
C PRO A 126 8.67 7.30 -8.77
N PHE A 127 9.10 8.49 -8.36
CA PHE A 127 8.30 9.61 -7.90
C PHE A 127 6.92 9.55 -8.52
N ILE A 128 5.97 9.07 -7.72
CA ILE A 128 4.55 9.13 -8.01
C ILE A 128 4.30 10.57 -8.41
N ASN A 129 4.10 10.79 -9.71
CA ASN A 129 3.63 12.03 -10.30
C ASN A 129 2.22 12.26 -9.75
N ILE A 130 2.12 12.64 -8.47
CA ILE A 130 0.97 13.32 -7.90
C ILE A 130 1.07 14.71 -8.51
N ARG A 131 0.74 14.80 -9.81
CA ARG A 131 0.57 16.06 -10.49
C ARG A 131 -0.52 16.80 -9.72
N PRO A 132 -0.27 18.02 -9.21
CA PRO A 132 -1.38 18.88 -8.86
C PRO A 132 -2.08 19.15 -10.19
N ASN A 133 -3.26 18.56 -10.39
CA ASN A 133 -4.13 19.04 -11.45
C ASN A 133 -4.61 20.43 -11.00
N GLY A 134 -4.05 21.45 -11.63
CA GLY A 134 -4.37 22.85 -11.44
C GLY A 134 -3.79 23.63 -12.61
N GLU A 135 -4.49 23.60 -13.74
CA GLU A 135 -4.74 24.82 -14.51
C GLU A 135 -5.91 25.55 -13.85
#